data_AF-A0A9X2MGQ0-F1
#
_entry.id   AF-A0A9X2MGQ0-F1
#
_cell.length_a   1.000
_cell.length_b   1.000
_cell.length_c   1.000
_cell.angle_alpha   90.00
_cell.angle_beta   90.00
_cell.angle_gamma   90.00
#
_symmetry.space_group_name_H-M   'P 1'
#
loop_
_entity.id
_entity.type
_entity.pdbx_description
1 polymer ?
#
loop_
_entity_poly.entity_id
_entity_poly.type
_entity_poly.pdbx_seq_one_letter_code
_entity_poly.pdbx_strand_id
1 'polypeptide(L)' 'MCECFITSDKDKAYIDYVGYNYLIIKDIFTDDPVKISISEQEANFWKEELSDQETSYVFYDKEKKILL' A
#
# COMPACT_ATOMS: atom_id res chain seq x y z
N MET A 1 -26.21 -7.30 -19.30
CA MET A 1 -25.49 -7.67 -18.06
C MET A 1 -24.54 -6.53 -17.79
N CYS A 2 -24.78 -5.71 -16.76
CA CYS A 2 -23.82 -4.68 -16.36
C CYS A 2 -22.67 -5.37 -15.66
N GLU A 3 -21.57 -5.57 -16.37
CA GLU A 3 -20.31 -5.96 -15.76
C GLU A 3 -19.79 -4.74 -15.00
N CYS A 4 -19.97 -4.74 -13.68
CA CYS A 4 -19.38 -3.74 -12.79
C CYS A 4 -17.86 -3.95 -12.75
N PHE A 5 -17.15 -3.48 -13.77
CA PHE A 5 -15.71 -3.28 -13.64
C PHE A 5 -15.51 -2.11 -12.69
N ILE A 6 -15.02 -2.41 -11.48
CA ILE A 6 -14.45 -1.38 -10.61
C ILE A 6 -13.13 -0.97 -11.26
N THR A 7 -13.18 -0.13 -12.29
CA THR A 7 -12.02 0.62 -12.79
C THR A 7 -11.75 1.74 -11.80
N SER A 8 -11.34 1.39 -10.59
CA SER A 8 -10.58 2.38 -9.83
C SER A 8 -9.24 2.42 -10.54
N ASP A 9 -9.01 3.44 -11.38
CA ASP A 9 -7.72 3.71 -12.06
C ASP A 9 -6.55 3.93 -11.07
N LYS A 10 -6.77 3.70 -9.78
CA LYS A 10 -5.77 3.83 -8.72
C LYS A 10 -5.03 2.52 -8.58
N ASP A 11 -3.71 2.59 -8.61
CA ASP A 11 -2.86 1.44 -8.39
C ASP A 11 -3.11 0.84 -6.99
N LYS A 12 -3.06 -0.48 -6.93
CA LYS A 12 -3.30 -1.25 -5.71
C LYS A 12 -2.04 -1.99 -5.33
N ALA A 13 -1.76 -2.01 -4.04
CA ALA A 13 -0.63 -2.73 -3.49
C ALA A 13 -1.00 -3.35 -2.14
N TYR A 14 -0.17 -4.25 -1.66
CA TYR A 14 -0.21 -4.70 -0.27
C TYR A 14 1.05 -4.24 0.47
N ILE A 15 0.95 -4.02 1.77
CA ILE A 15 2.09 -3.64 2.59
C ILE A 15 2.94 -4.90 2.83
N ASP A 16 4.20 -4.85 2.39
CA ASP A 16 5.18 -5.92 2.55
C ASP A 16 6.07 -5.68 3.78
N TYR A 17 6.42 -4.41 4.06
CA TYR A 17 7.25 -4.06 5.21
C TYR A 17 7.02 -2.62 5.69
N VAL A 18 7.08 -2.39 7.00
CA VAL A 18 6.98 -1.07 7.62
C VAL A 18 8.28 -0.71 8.34
N GLY A 19 8.95 0.33 7.84
CA GLY A 19 10.17 0.89 8.41
C GLY A 19 9.91 1.93 9.51
N TYR A 20 10.87 2.82 9.74
CA TYR A 20 10.72 3.92 10.71
C TYR A 20 9.98 5.13 10.12
N ASN A 21 10.25 5.45 8.86
CA ASN A 21 9.68 6.59 8.12
C ASN A 21 9.42 6.23 6.65
N TYR A 22 9.20 4.96 6.38
CA TYR A 22 8.89 4.46 5.05
C TYR A 22 8.12 3.15 5.14
N LEU A 23 7.46 2.81 4.06
CA LEU A 23 6.82 1.52 3.84
C LEU A 23 7.24 0.96 2.49
N ILE A 24 7.36 -0.37 2.44
CA ILE A 24 7.52 -1.13 1.20
C ILE A 24 6.16 -1.73 0.92
N ILE A 25 5.59 -1.35 -0.22
CA ILE A 25 4.38 -1.95 -0.75
C ILE A 25 4.74 -2.75 -1.99
N LYS A 26 3.96 -3.78 -2.31
CA LYS A 26 4.10 -4.54 -3.54
C LYS A 26 2.84 -4.40 -4.37
N ASP A 27 3.03 -3.97 -5.61
CA ASP A 27 1.94 -3.86 -6.58
C ASP A 27 1.25 -5.22 -6.76
N ILE A 28 -0.08 -5.26 -6.66
CA ILE A 28 -0.80 -6.54 -6.73
C ILE A 28 -0.72 -7.21 -8.11
N PHE A 29 -0.40 -6.45 -9.15
CA PHE A 29 -0.35 -6.93 -10.53
C PHE A 29 1.07 -7.25 -10.97
N THR A 30 2.06 -6.45 -10.57
CA THR A 30 3.46 -6.66 -11.00
C THR A 30 4.37 -7.28 -9.94
N ASP A 31 3.91 -7.34 -8.68
CA ASP A 31 4.70 -7.70 -7.49
C ASP A 31 5.96 -6.81 -7.30
N ASP A 32 6.03 -5.68 -8.01
CA ASP A 32 7.16 -4.77 -7.90
C ASP A 32 7.16 -4.08 -6.53
N PRO A 33 8.29 -4.11 -5.81
CA PRO A 33 8.41 -3.41 -4.54
C PRO A 33 8.55 -1.90 -4.77
N VAL A 34 7.64 -1.14 -4.18
CA VAL A 34 7.63 0.32 -4.19
C VAL A 34 7.89 0.83 -2.78
N LYS A 35 8.93 1.65 -2.63
CA LYS A 35 9.22 2.35 -1.39
C LYS A 35 8.46 3.67 -1.34
N ILE A 36 7.63 3.84 -0.32
CA ILE A 36 6.86 5.05 -0.05
C ILE A 36 7.42 5.71 1.21
N SER A 37 7.66 7.01 1.14
CA SER A 37 8.06 7.81 2.31
C SER A 37 6.81 8.17 3.11
N ILE A 38 6.86 7.93 4.42
CA ILE A 38 5.78 8.29 5.34
C ILE A 38 6.35 8.91 6.61
N SER A 39 5.51 9.57 7.39
CA SER A 39 5.87 10.07 8.71
C SER A 39 6.07 8.92 9.71
N GLU A 40 6.77 9.20 10.81
CA GLU A 40 6.93 8.26 11.92
C GLU A 40 5.57 7.88 12.55
N GLN A 41 4.63 8.84 12.61
CA GLN A 41 3.28 8.59 13.13
C GLN A 41 2.54 7.55 12.28
N GLU A 42 2.60 7.67 10.96
CA GLU A 42 2.02 6.69 10.04
C GLU A 42 2.73 5.33 10.14
N ALA A 43 4.04 5.32 10.37
CA ALA A 43 4.79 4.07 10.50
C ALA A 43 4.38 3.30 11.76
N ASN A 44 4.12 4.01 12.86
CA ASN A 44 3.62 3.40 14.08
C ASN A 44 2.20 2.86 13.89
N PHE A 45 1.32 3.64 13.25
CA PHE A 45 -0.04 3.20 12.90
C PHE A 45 -0.01 1.88 12.12
N TRP A 46 0.77 1.80 11.04
CA TRP A 46 0.82 0.58 10.23
C TRP A 46 1.46 -0.61 10.94
N LYS A 47 2.40 -0.39 11.86
CA LYS A 47 2.97 -1.48 12.69
C LYS A 47 1.94 -2.05 13.66
N GLU A 48 1.06 -1.21 14.20
CA GLU A 48 -0.04 -1.64 15.06
C GLU A 48 -1.08 -2.41 14.23
N GLU A 49 -1.51 -1.88 13.09
CA GLU A 49 -2.50 -2.53 12.21
C GLU A 49 -2.03 -3.88 11.64
N LEU A 50 -0.73 -4.02 11.31
CA LEU A 50 -0.18 -5.26 10.75
C LEU A 50 0.18 -6.33 11.81
N SER A 51 0.01 -6.02 13.09
CA SER A 51 0.40 -6.93 14.17
C SER A 51 -0.46 -8.20 14.23
N ASP A 52 -1.64 -8.20 13.61
CA ASP A 52 -2.56 -9.33 13.51
C ASP A 52 -2.24 -10.33 12.38
N GLN A 53 -1.07 -10.23 11.73
CA GLN A 53 -0.63 -11.08 10.59
C GLN A 53 -1.54 -11.01 9.35
N GLU A 54 -2.44 -10.03 9.30
CA GLU A 54 -3.29 -9.80 8.13
C GLU A 54 -2.54 -9.02 7.05
N THR A 55 -2.78 -9.37 5.79
CA THR A 55 -2.24 -8.63 4.65
C THR A 55 -3.08 -7.36 4.44
N SER A 56 -2.51 -6.19 4.75
CA SER A 56 -3.17 -4.90 4.49
C SER A 56 -3.00 -4.48 3.03
N TYR A 57 -4.13 -4.28 2.34
CA TYR A 57 -4.17 -3.73 0.98
C TYR A 57 -4.36 -2.22 1.01
N VAL A 58 -3.60 -1.51 0.20
CA VAL A 58 -3.60 -0.05 0.11
C VAL A 58 -3.73 0.41 -1.34
N PHE A 59 -4.32 1.59 -1.50
CA PHE A 59 -4.24 2.32 -2.77
C PHE A 59 -3.01 3.21 -2.75
N TYR A 60 -2.34 3.33 -3.89
CA TYR A 60 -1.19 4.18 -4.03
C TYR A 60 -1.18 4.87 -5.41
N ASP A 61 -0.45 5.96 -5.51
CA ASP A 61 -0.15 6.63 -6.77
C ASP A 61 1.26 6.20 -7.19
N LYS A 62 1.36 5.41 -8.26
CA LYS A 62 2.63 4.83 -8.72
C LYS A 62 3.61 5.87 -9.23
N GLU A 63 3.11 6.94 -9.85
CA GLU A 63 3.94 8.03 -10.37
C GLU A 63 4.51 8.88 -9.25
N LYS A 64 3.66 9.24 -8.27
CA LYS A 64 4.06 10.07 -7.12
C LYS A 64 4.71 9.30 -5.99
N LYS A 65 4.57 7.97 -5.97
CA LYS A 65 5.02 7.07 -4.90
C LYS A 65 4.50 7.51 -3.53
N ILE A 66 3.19 7.72 -3.44
CA ILE A 66 2.48 8.05 -2.20
C ILE A 66 1.29 7.12 -2.01
N LEU A 67 0.86 6.92 -0.75
CA LEU A 67 -0.41 6.27 -0.45
C LEU A 67 -1.59 7.24 -0.70
N LEU A 68 -2.77 6.68 -1.00
CA LEU A 68 -4.00 7.41 -1.30
C LEU A 68 -5.14 7.12 -0.32
#